data_AF-A0AAQ0FHH7-F1
#
_entry.id   AF-A0AAQ0FHH7-F1
#
_cell.length_a   1.000
_cell.length_b   1.000
_cell.length_c   1.000
_cell.angle_alpha   90.00
_cell.angle_beta   90.00
_cell.angle_gamma   90.00
#
_symmetry.space_group_name_H-M   'P 1'
#
loop_
_entity.id
_entity.type
_entity.pdbx_description
1 polymer ?
#
loop_
_entity_poly.entity_id
_entity_poly.type
_entity_poly.pdbx_seq_one_letter_code
_entity_poly.pdbx_strand_id
1 'polypeptide(L)'
;MGWEEKYGGIWTGVLMPGEQPVAETYLADRHLVTLIAQRPDGLYRAVVLGHHPDPQWRLPFWGELSAPAIVGSIDDGEQYLAAALARHVESGA
;
A
#
# COMPACT_ATOMS: atom_id res chain seq x y z
N MET A 1 -10.43 12.67 9.93
CA MET A 1 -9.50 12.15 8.91
C MET A 1 -8.26 13.00 8.97
N GLY A 2 -7.13 12.43 9.40
CA GLY A 2 -5.83 13.08 9.38
C GLY A 2 -5.07 12.64 8.14
N TRP A 3 -4.22 13.51 7.62
CA TRP A 3 -3.16 13.14 6.68
C TRP A 3 -1.83 13.28 7.42
N GLU A 4 -0.85 12.49 7.04
CA GLU A 4 0.54 12.65 7.49
C GLU A 4 1.48 12.61 6.30
N GLU A 5 2.69 13.15 6.46
CA GLU A 5 3.76 12.97 5.49
C GLU A 5 4.53 11.71 5.86
N LYS A 6 4.66 10.77 4.92
CA LYS A 6 5.40 9.53 5.11
C LYS A 6 6.19 9.20 3.86
N TYR A 7 7.47 8.88 4.02
CA TYR A 7 8.36 8.49 2.91
C TYR A 7 8.38 9.47 1.72
N GLY A 8 8.20 10.76 1.97
CA GLY A 8 8.20 11.81 0.93
C GLY A 8 6.89 11.97 0.16
N GLY A 9 5.80 11.32 0.62
CA GLY A 9 4.46 11.45 0.06
C GLY A 9 3.40 11.66 1.13
N ILE A 10 2.24 12.14 0.71
CA ILE A 10 1.09 12.36 1.58
C ILE A 10 0.39 11.02 1.79
N TRP A 11 0.33 10.61 3.05
CA TRP A 11 -0.32 9.41 3.52
C TRP A 11 -1.73 9.77 4.01
N THR A 12 -2.73 9.53 3.15
CA THR A 12 -4.14 9.80 3.45
C THR A 12 -5.02 8.78 2.75
N GLY A 13 -6.09 8.32 3.43
CA GLY A 13 -7.05 7.37 2.85
C GLY A 13 -6.48 5.98 2.51
N VAL A 14 -5.23 5.69 2.88
CA VAL A 14 -4.57 4.41 2.60
C VAL A 14 -5.23 3.25 3.35
N LEU A 15 -5.57 3.46 4.62
CA LEU A 15 -6.34 2.53 5.45
C LEU A 15 -7.83 2.79 5.27
N MET A 16 -8.61 1.73 5.04
CA MET A 16 -10.07 1.81 5.06
C MET A 16 -10.59 1.98 6.50
N PRO A 17 -11.82 2.49 6.68
CA PRO A 17 -12.40 2.64 8.02
C PRO A 17 -12.36 1.34 8.82
N GLY A 18 -11.71 1.38 9.98
CA GLY A 18 -11.58 0.25 10.90
C GLY A 18 -10.41 -0.70 10.59
N GLU A 19 -9.65 -0.46 9.52
CA GLU A 19 -8.41 -1.21 9.27
C GLU A 19 -7.30 -0.80 10.23
N GLN A 20 -6.48 -1.78 10.61
CA GLN A 20 -5.28 -1.57 11.43
C GLN A 20 -4.06 -2.08 10.67
N PRO A 21 -3.00 -1.27 10.48
CA PRO A 21 -1.79 -1.72 9.81
C PRO A 21 -1.10 -2.79 10.67
N VAL A 22 -0.76 -3.93 10.07
CA VAL A 22 -0.06 -5.03 10.75
C VAL A 22 1.34 -5.27 10.21
N ALA A 23 1.58 -4.95 8.93
CA ALA A 23 2.90 -4.96 8.32
C ALA A 23 3.00 -3.84 7.29
N GLU A 24 4.12 -3.13 7.29
CA GLU A 24 4.41 -2.09 6.32
C GLU A 24 5.89 -2.13 5.96
N THR A 25 6.21 -1.99 4.68
CA THR A 25 7.60 -1.93 4.22
C THR A 25 7.75 -0.91 3.11
N TYR A 26 8.68 0.03 3.29
CA TYR A 26 9.04 1.01 2.28
C TYR A 26 10.22 0.52 1.44
N LEU A 27 10.01 0.43 0.14
CA LEU A 27 11.01 0.09 -0.87
C LEU A 27 11.52 1.39 -1.50
N ALA A 28 12.57 1.95 -0.89
CA ALA A 28 13.08 3.28 -1.21
C ALA A 28 13.63 3.43 -2.63
N ASP A 29 14.14 2.33 -3.22
CA ASP A 29 14.69 2.30 -4.58
C ASP A 29 13.63 2.56 -5.66
N ARG A 30 12.36 2.28 -5.36
CA ARG A 30 11.24 2.34 -6.32
C ARG A 30 10.12 3.26 -5.88
N HIS A 31 10.26 3.91 -4.72
CA HIS A 31 9.18 4.67 -4.10
C HIS A 31 7.87 3.88 -3.98
N LEU A 32 7.97 2.65 -3.46
CA LEU A 32 6.82 1.78 -3.22
C LEU A 32 6.65 1.50 -1.74
N VAL A 33 5.41 1.32 -1.31
CA VAL A 33 5.10 0.82 0.03
C VAL A 33 4.23 -0.42 -0.09
N THR A 34 4.64 -1.52 0.53
CA THR A 34 3.76 -2.66 0.74
C THR A 34 3.07 -2.53 2.08
N LEU A 35 1.77 -2.76 2.12
CA LEU A 35 0.97 -2.67 3.34
C LEU A 35 0.10 -3.92 3.48
N ILE A 36 0.13 -4.52 4.67
CA ILE A 36 -0.88 -5.46 5.13
C ILE A 36 -1.63 -4.80 6.27
N ALA A 37 -2.95 -4.75 6.17
CA ALA A 37 -3.82 -4.23 7.22
C ALA A 37 -4.86 -5.28 7.62
N GLN A 38 -5.08 -5.45 8.93
CA GLN A 38 -6.16 -6.25 9.45
C GLN A 38 -7.48 -5.49 9.35
N ARG A 39 -8.50 -6.15 8.83
CA ARG A 39 -9.85 -5.62 8.65
C ARG A 39 -10.73 -5.96 9.86
N PRO A 40 -11.84 -5.23 10.08
CA PRO A 40 -12.78 -5.52 11.16
C PRO A 40 -13.45 -6.91 11.08
N ASP A 41 -13.51 -7.51 9.89
CA ASP A 41 -14.04 -8.86 9.67
C ASP A 41 -13.02 -9.97 9.99
N GLY A 42 -11.83 -9.61 10.47
CA GLY A 42 -10.75 -10.54 10.82
C GLY A 42 -9.89 -10.99 9.64
N LEU A 43 -10.23 -10.58 8.40
CA LEU A 43 -9.41 -10.81 7.21
C LEU A 43 -8.28 -9.78 7.11
N TYR A 44 -7.37 -10.01 6.17
CA TYR A 44 -6.27 -9.09 5.88
C TYR A 44 -6.41 -8.51 4.47
N ARG A 45 -6.15 -7.20 4.34
CA ARG A 45 -5.97 -6.52 3.06
C ARG A 45 -4.48 -6.36 2.80
N ALA A 46 -4.01 -6.87 1.66
CA ALA A 46 -2.64 -6.70 1.20
C ALA A 46 -2.62 -5.82 -0.05
N VAL A 47 -1.81 -4.77 -0.06
CA VAL A 47 -1.78 -3.77 -1.14
C VAL A 47 -0.37 -3.21 -1.36
N VAL A 48 -0.06 -2.91 -2.62
CA VAL A 48 1.15 -2.16 -3.03
C VAL A 48 0.72 -0.74 -3.37
N LEU A 49 1.41 0.21 -2.76
CA LEU A 49 1.19 1.64 -2.92
C LEU A 49 2.36 2.28 -3.66
N GLY A 50 2.06 3.31 -4.44
CA GLY A 50 3.04 4.13 -5.14
C GLY A 50 2.68 5.60 -5.07
N HIS A 51 3.60 6.43 -5.54
CA HIS A 51 3.37 7.86 -5.67
C HIS A 51 2.45 8.18 -6.85
N HIS A 52 1.36 8.89 -6.56
CA HIS A 52 0.51 9.51 -7.55
C HIS A 52 0.69 11.03 -7.50
N PRO A 53 0.99 11.70 -8.63
CA PRO A 53 1.05 13.15 -8.65
C PRO A 53 -0.35 13.73 -8.51
N ASP A 54 -0.48 14.76 -7.68
CA ASP A 54 -1.71 15.54 -7.56
C ASP A 54 -1.38 17.03 -7.75
N PRO A 55 -1.99 17.71 -8.73
CA PRO A 55 -1.68 19.12 -9.01
C PRO A 55 -1.99 20.09 -7.85
N GLN A 56 -2.84 19.70 -6.90
CA GLN A 56 -3.21 20.53 -5.76
C GLN A 56 -2.13 20.53 -4.67
N TRP A 57 -1.25 19.53 -4.67
CA TRP A 57 -0.26 19.33 -3.61
C TRP A 57 1.17 19.38 -4.14
N ARG A 58 2.08 19.84 -3.30
CA ARG A 58 3.51 19.89 -3.63
C ARG A 58 4.19 18.52 -3.54
N LEU A 59 3.59 17.61 -2.78
CA LEU A 59 4.07 16.24 -2.58
C LEU A 59 3.10 15.27 -3.28
N PRO A 60 3.59 14.13 -3.78
CA PRO A 60 2.73 13.08 -4.31
C PRO A 60 1.90 12.43 -3.19
N PHE A 61 0.84 11.72 -3.56
CA PHE A 61 0.05 10.90 -2.66
C PHE A 61 0.41 9.43 -2.76
N TRP A 62 0.32 8.72 -1.64
CA TRP A 62 0.34 7.26 -1.64
C TRP A 62 -1.01 6.72 -2.08
N GLY A 63 -1.03 5.95 -3.16
CA GLY A 63 -2.23 5.33 -3.72
C GLY A 63 -1.97 3.92 -4.23
N GLU A 64 -3.03 3.15 -4.43
CA GLU A 64 -2.94 1.75 -4.86
C GLU A 64 -2.42 1.65 -6.30
N LEU A 65 -1.33 0.92 -6.50
CA LEU A 65 -0.81 0.62 -7.85
C LEU A 65 -1.45 -0.62 -8.49
N SER A 66 -2.04 -1.47 -7.65
CA SER A 66 -2.69 -2.70 -8.06
C SER A 66 -3.93 -2.91 -7.20
N ALA A 67 -4.92 -3.63 -7.73
CA ALA A 67 -6.06 -4.06 -6.94
C ALA A 67 -5.58 -4.75 -5.65
N PRO A 68 -6.12 -4.43 -4.48
CA PRO A 68 -5.73 -5.09 -3.24
C PRO A 68 -6.24 -6.52 -3.20
N ALA A 69 -5.55 -7.40 -2.45
CA ALA A 69 -6.04 -8.73 -2.14
C ALA A 69 -6.66 -8.76 -0.75
N ILE A 70 -7.76 -9.50 -0.60
CA ILE A 70 -8.34 -9.85 0.69
C ILE A 70 -8.04 -11.33 0.96
N VAL A 71 -7.35 -11.62 2.05
CA VAL A 71 -6.82 -12.94 2.36
C VAL A 71 -7.09 -13.34 3.81
N GLY A 72 -7.03 -14.64 4.09
CA GLY A 72 -7.32 -15.20 5.41
C GLY A 72 -6.15 -15.17 6.39
N SER A 73 -4.93 -14.90 5.92
CA SER A 73 -3.71 -14.91 6.74
C SER A 73 -2.70 -13.85 6.31
N ILE A 74 -1.77 -13.52 7.19
CA ILE A 74 -0.65 -12.61 6.88
C ILE A 74 0.27 -13.24 5.83
N ASP A 75 0.57 -14.54 5.95
CA ASP A 75 1.44 -15.27 5.02
C ASP A 75 0.91 -15.23 3.57
N ASP A 76 -0.41 -15.39 3.39
CA ASP A 76 -1.04 -15.23 2.06
C ASP A 76 -0.91 -13.79 1.54
N GLY A 77 -0.96 -12.81 2.45
CA GLY A 77 -0.77 -11.40 2.14
C GLY A 77 0.66 -11.10 1.68
N GLU A 78 1.65 -11.66 2.36
CA GLU A 78 3.06 -11.54 1.97
C GLU A 78 3.33 -12.20 0.61
N GLN A 79 2.78 -13.41 0.38
CA GLN A 79 2.87 -14.08 -0.92
C GLN A 79 2.24 -13.24 -2.04
N TYR A 80 1.08 -12.66 -1.78
CA TYR A 80 0.43 -11.75 -2.72
C TYR A 80 1.30 -10.54 -3.04
N LEU A 81 1.86 -9.88 -2.02
CA LEU A 81 2.72 -8.70 -2.20
C LEU A 81 3.99 -9.04 -2.99
N ALA A 82 4.63 -10.18 -2.71
CA ALA A 82 5.78 -10.64 -3.46
C ALA A 82 5.46 -10.83 -4.95
N ALA A 83 4.31 -11.46 -5.26
CA ALA A 83 3.85 -11.64 -6.63
C ALA A 83 3.48 -10.30 -7.30
N ALA A 84 2.82 -9.39 -6.58
CA ALA A 84 2.46 -8.07 -7.09
C ALA A 84 3.71 -7.22 -7.42
N LEU A 85 4.72 -7.24 -6.55
CA LEU A 85 5.99 -6.55 -6.78
C LEU A 85 6.75 -7.14 -7.97
N ALA A 86 6.80 -8.48 -8.11
CA ALA A 86 7.43 -9.14 -9.25
C ALA A 86 6.78 -8.69 -10.58
N ARG A 87 5.44 -8.66 -10.64
CA ARG A 87 4.70 -8.18 -11.82
C ARG A 87 4.95 -6.71 -12.13
N HIS A 88 5.11 -5.88 -11.09
CA HIS A 88 5.40 -4.46 -11.27
C HIS A 88 6.80 -4.25 -11.89
N VAL A 89 7.80 -5.03 -11.47
CA VAL A 89 9.15 -5.02 -12.09
C VAL A 89 9.09 -5.38 -13.57
N GLU A 90 8.35 -6.43 -13.91
CA GLU A 90 8.21 -6.88 -15.31
C GLU A 90 7.48 -5.85 -16.19
N SER A 91 6.61 -5.04 -15.60
CA SER A 91 5.79 -4.08 -16.33
C SER A 91 6.52 -2.77 -16.66
N GLY A 92 7.71 -2.52 -16.09
CA GLY A 92 8.60 -1.41 -16.46
C GLY A 92 7.95 -0.02 -16.45
N ALA A 93 7.01 0.21 -15.53
CA ALA A 93 6.38 1.51 -15.32
C ALA A 93 7.13 2.31 -14.25
#